data_AF-A0A928JQA1-F1
#
_entry.id   AF-A0A928JQA1-F1
#
_cell.length_a   1.000
_cell.length_b   1.000
_cell.length_c   1.000
_cell.angle_alpha   90.00
_cell.angle_beta   90.00
_cell.angle_gamma   90.00
#
_symmetry.space_group_name_H-M   'P 1'
#
loop_
_entity.id
_entity.type
_entity.pdbx_description
1 polymer ?
#
loop_
_entity_poly.entity_id
_entity_poly.type
_entity_poly.pdbx_seq_one_letter_code
_entity_poly.pdbx_strand_id
1 'polypeptide(L)'
;MTKDTSKIVEELHLNEDFNTFYNENKEYITEKPLSELLDELIKEKNLHKSDIIKNSGLSEVYSYQIFSGLRLPDRKKLLALAIGMGLNFDETQTLLKSAGYPPLYIKLPFDSVVIYGFFKNLSIPEINELLFNYGFKTLG
;
A
#
# COMPACT_ATOMS: atom_id res chain seq x y z
N MET A 1 21.04 2.26 10.42
CA MET A 1 20.69 1.42 9.25
C MET A 1 19.39 0.72 9.59
N THR A 2 18.38 0.83 8.74
CA THR A 2 17.10 0.10 8.90
C THR A 2 17.33 -1.41 8.67
N LYS A 3 16.86 -2.28 9.58
CA LYS A 3 16.84 -3.72 9.36
C LYS A 3 15.71 -4.05 8.37
N ASP A 4 16.00 -4.85 7.33
CA ASP A 4 14.98 -5.34 6.41
C ASP A 4 14.26 -6.59 6.93
N THR A 5 13.18 -6.98 6.27
CA THR A 5 12.37 -8.15 6.67
C THR A 5 13.18 -9.44 6.67
N SER A 6 14.08 -9.63 5.70
CA SER A 6 14.89 -10.86 5.59
C SER A 6 15.80 -11.03 6.80
N LYS A 7 16.43 -9.93 7.23
CA LYS A 7 17.28 -9.92 8.42
C LYS A 7 16.51 -10.18 9.71
N ILE A 8 15.31 -9.60 9.87
CA ILE A 8 14.46 -9.85 11.05
C ILE A 8 14.03 -11.32 11.09
N VAL A 9 13.71 -11.93 9.93
CA VAL A 9 13.36 -13.35 9.84
C VAL A 9 14.54 -14.24 10.18
N GLU A 10 15.74 -13.92 9.71
CA GLU A 10 16.97 -14.64 10.07
C GLU A 10 17.22 -14.57 11.59
N GLU A 11 17.14 -13.39 12.19
CA GLU A 11 17.28 -13.21 13.64
C GLU A 11 16.21 -13.98 14.43
N LEU A 12 14.96 -14.03 13.93
CA LEU A 12 13.89 -14.82 14.53
C LEU A 12 14.20 -16.32 14.50
N HIS A 13 14.82 -16.82 13.44
CA HIS A 13 15.22 -18.24 13.34
C HIS A 13 16.43 -18.60 14.19
N LEU A 14 17.38 -17.67 14.34
CA LEU A 14 18.62 -17.91 15.08
C LEU A 14 18.44 -17.81 16.60
N ASN A 15 17.45 -17.03 17.06
CA ASN A 15 17.16 -16.88 18.48
C ASN A 15 16.39 -18.09 19.03
N GLU A 16 16.92 -18.72 20.08
CA GLU A 16 16.25 -19.84 20.77
C GLU A 16 15.11 -19.37 21.70
N ASP A 17 15.15 -18.10 22.15
CA ASP A 17 14.12 -17.48 22.99
C ASP A 17 13.46 -16.29 22.30
N PHE A 18 12.13 -16.32 22.26
CA PHE A 18 11.34 -15.27 21.62
C PHE A 18 11.44 -13.92 22.34
N ASN A 19 11.61 -13.90 23.67
CA ASN A 19 11.69 -12.63 24.40
C ASN A 19 12.99 -11.87 24.07
N THR A 20 14.12 -12.57 23.95
CA THR A 20 15.38 -11.99 23.47
C THR A 20 15.20 -11.39 22.08
N PHE A 21 14.70 -12.18 21.13
CA PHE A 21 14.41 -11.70 19.77
C PHE A 21 13.52 -10.45 19.78
N TYR A 22 12.40 -10.49 20.50
CA TYR A 22 11.42 -9.41 20.52
C TYR A 22 12.00 -8.14 21.14
N ASN A 23 12.75 -8.24 22.23
CA ASN A 23 13.37 -7.07 22.87
C ASN A 23 14.46 -6.43 21.99
N GLU A 24 15.25 -7.24 21.28
CA GLU A 24 16.28 -6.76 20.34
C GLU A 24 15.70 -6.13 19.07
N ASN A 25 14.46 -6.49 18.70
CA ASN A 25 13.81 -6.04 17.48
C ASN A 25 12.58 -5.15 17.70
N LYS A 26 12.28 -4.77 18.94
CA LYS A 26 11.07 -4.02 19.31
C LYS A 26 10.88 -2.73 18.53
N GLU A 27 11.98 -2.05 18.18
CA GLU A 27 11.94 -0.81 17.38
C GLU A 27 11.56 -1.05 15.91
N TYR A 28 11.72 -2.27 15.39
CA TYR A 28 11.38 -2.67 14.02
C TYR A 28 10.06 -3.44 13.94
N ILE A 29 9.57 -3.98 15.05
CA ILE A 29 8.28 -4.68 15.16
C ILE A 29 7.27 -3.70 15.76
N THR A 30 6.79 -2.79 14.92
CA THR A 30 5.84 -1.76 15.35
C THR A 30 4.53 -1.88 14.59
N GLU A 31 3.43 -1.67 15.30
CA GLU A 31 2.14 -1.45 14.67
C GLU A 31 2.03 0.04 14.37
N LYS A 32 1.95 0.37 13.08
CA LYS A 32 1.77 1.74 12.62
C LYS A 32 0.41 1.91 11.96
N PRO A 33 -0.43 2.87 12.41
CA PRO A 33 -1.69 3.15 11.74
C PRO A 33 -1.47 3.52 10.26
N LEU A 34 -2.34 3.00 9.39
CA LEU A 34 -2.28 3.31 7.96
C LEU A 34 -2.29 4.82 7.68
N SER A 35 -3.06 5.59 8.45
CA SER A 35 -3.11 7.05 8.32
C SER A 35 -1.76 7.73 8.53
N GLU A 36 -0.96 7.25 9.50
CA GLU A 36 0.38 7.79 9.74
C GLU A 36 1.33 7.44 8.60
N LEU A 37 1.27 6.20 8.11
CA LEU A 37 2.07 5.78 6.95
C LEU A 37 1.74 6.59 5.69
N LEU A 38 0.45 6.84 5.45
CA LEU A 38 0.00 7.69 4.34
C LEU A 38 0.47 9.14 4.51
N ASP A 39 0.38 9.70 5.72
CA ASP A 39 0.85 11.06 5.99
C ASP A 39 2.38 11.20 5.82
N GLU A 40 3.15 10.17 6.13
CA GLU A 40 4.60 10.15 5.86
C GLU A 40 4.90 10.13 4.37
N LEU A 41 4.26 9.24 3.61
CA LEU A 41 4.41 9.20 2.15
C LEU A 41 4.01 10.53 1.50
N ILE A 42 2.96 11.18 2.00
CA ILE A 42 2.52 12.51 1.55
C ILE A 42 3.61 13.56 1.78
N LYS A 43 4.23 13.56 2.97
CA LYS A 43 5.31 14.52 3.32
C LYS A 43 6.58 14.26 2.52
N GLU A 44 7.01 13.00 2.45
CA GLU A 44 8.23 12.58 1.74
C GLU A 44 8.18 12.95 0.26
N LYS A 45 7.02 12.72 -0.38
CA LYS A 45 6.82 12.98 -1.81
C LYS A 45 6.27 14.37 -2.11
N ASN A 46 6.11 15.23 -1.08
CA ASN A 46 5.55 16.57 -1.17
C ASN A 46 4.22 16.64 -1.95
N LEU A 47 3.28 15.76 -1.59
CA LEU A 47 1.98 15.62 -2.25
C LEU A 47 0.91 16.48 -1.60
N HIS A 48 -0.08 16.91 -2.39
CA HIS A 48 -1.30 17.55 -1.86
C HIS A 48 -2.44 16.53 -1.78
N LYS A 49 -3.13 16.47 -0.62
CA LYS A 49 -4.27 15.57 -0.40
C LYS A 49 -5.36 15.73 -1.46
N SER A 50 -5.62 16.96 -1.92
CA SER A 50 -6.58 17.24 -3.00
C SER A 50 -6.24 16.54 -4.32
N ASP A 51 -4.96 16.51 -4.71
CA ASP A 51 -4.52 15.87 -5.94
C ASP A 51 -4.63 14.35 -5.83
N ILE A 52 -4.26 13.80 -4.67
CA ILE A 52 -4.40 12.36 -4.39
C ILE A 52 -5.87 11.93 -4.49
N ILE A 53 -6.78 12.71 -3.89
CA ILE A 53 -8.22 12.44 -3.92
C ILE A 53 -8.73 12.44 -5.36
N LYS A 54 -8.38 13.48 -6.13
CA LYS A 54 -8.75 13.61 -7.54
C LYS A 54 -8.23 12.43 -8.37
N ASN A 55 -6.95 12.09 -8.22
CA ASN A 55 -6.28 11.08 -9.04
C ASN A 55 -6.66 9.65 -8.67
N SER A 56 -7.05 9.40 -7.41
CA SER A 56 -7.51 8.08 -6.95
C SER A 56 -8.95 7.76 -7.38
N GLY A 57 -9.73 8.75 -7.79
CA GLY A 57 -11.15 8.58 -8.14
C GLY A 57 -12.05 8.23 -6.95
N LEU A 58 -11.56 8.41 -5.72
CA LEU A 58 -12.32 8.18 -4.49
C LEU A 58 -13.12 9.41 -4.10
N SER A 59 -14.22 9.21 -3.36
CA SER A 59 -14.99 10.35 -2.85
C SER A 59 -14.18 11.12 -1.80
N GLU A 60 -14.27 12.45 -1.84
CA GLU A 60 -13.52 13.34 -0.95
C GLU A 60 -13.75 13.02 0.53
N VAL A 61 -15.02 12.85 0.93
CA VAL A 61 -15.39 12.48 2.30
C VAL A 61 -14.73 11.17 2.73
N TYR A 62 -14.76 10.14 1.89
CA TYR A 62 -14.18 8.84 2.20
C TYR A 62 -12.66 8.92 2.33
N SER A 63 -12.00 9.65 1.42
CA SER A 63 -10.55 9.83 1.45
C SER A 63 -10.07 10.59 2.68
N TYR A 64 -10.76 11.66 3.10
CA TYR A 64 -10.42 12.34 4.35
C TYR A 64 -10.64 11.46 5.59
N GLN A 65 -11.64 10.58 5.58
CA GLN A 65 -11.80 9.59 6.66
C GLN A 65 -10.63 8.60 6.69
N ILE A 66 -10.06 8.22 5.53
CA ILE A 66 -8.84 7.39 5.49
C ILE A 66 -7.65 8.16 6.05
N PHE A 67 -7.40 9.38 5.57
CA PHE A 67 -6.27 10.18 6.01
C PHE A 67 -6.32 10.55 7.49
N SER A 68 -7.51 10.62 8.09
CA SER A 68 -7.69 10.86 9.53
C SER A 68 -7.69 9.58 10.37
N GLY A 69 -7.57 8.40 9.76
CA GLY A 69 -7.62 7.11 10.45
C GLY A 69 -9.02 6.67 10.88
N LEU A 70 -10.07 7.43 10.55
CA LEU A 70 -11.48 7.10 10.85
C LEU A 70 -12.02 5.94 9.99
N ARG A 71 -11.39 5.65 8.86
CA ARG A 71 -11.82 4.61 7.92
C ARG A 71 -10.63 3.81 7.40
N LEU A 72 -10.70 2.49 7.53
CA LEU A 72 -9.78 1.59 6.82
C LEU A 72 -10.33 1.31 5.41
N PRO A 73 -9.57 1.61 4.33
CA PRO A 73 -9.95 1.25 2.97
C PRO A 73 -9.78 -0.24 2.74
N ASP A 74 -10.62 -0.84 1.90
CA ASP A 74 -10.34 -2.19 1.38
C ASP A 74 -9.10 -2.19 0.46
N ARG A 75 -8.59 -3.38 0.11
CA ARG A 75 -7.40 -3.52 -0.74
C ARG A 75 -7.50 -2.77 -2.08
N LYS A 76 -8.67 -2.79 -2.74
CA LYS A 76 -8.84 -2.13 -4.04
C LYS A 76 -8.81 -0.62 -3.89
N LYS A 77 -9.45 -0.11 -2.84
CA LYS A 77 -9.43 1.32 -2.49
C LYS A 77 -8.03 1.80 -2.09
N LEU A 78 -7.26 0.96 -1.40
CA LEU A 78 -5.86 1.26 -1.08
C LEU A 78 -4.98 1.26 -2.34
N LEU A 79 -5.19 0.33 -3.27
CA LEU A 79 -4.52 0.35 -4.58
C LEU A 79 -4.88 1.61 -5.38
N ALA A 80 -6.16 2.02 -5.37
CA ALA A 80 -6.59 3.26 -6.02
C ALA A 80 -5.90 4.48 -5.42
N LEU A 81 -5.76 4.52 -4.09
CA LEU A 81 -5.04 5.57 -3.39
C LEU A 81 -3.55 5.57 -3.73
N ALA A 82 -2.90 4.40 -3.78
CA ALA A 82 -1.49 4.25 -4.15
C ALA A 82 -1.20 4.79 -5.55
N ILE A 83 -2.06 4.48 -6.53
CA ILE A 83 -1.98 5.02 -7.88
C ILE A 83 -2.22 6.54 -7.87
N GLY A 84 -3.22 7.02 -7.12
CA GLY A 84 -3.49 8.46 -6.99
C GLY A 84 -2.36 9.27 -6.35
N MET A 85 -1.58 8.62 -5.47
CA MET A 85 -0.36 9.15 -4.86
C MET A 85 0.87 9.06 -5.77
N GLY A 86 0.76 8.39 -6.93
CA GLY A 86 1.90 8.15 -7.82
C GLY A 86 2.97 7.25 -7.20
N LEU A 87 2.57 6.30 -6.35
CA LEU A 87 3.50 5.33 -5.79
C LEU A 87 4.00 4.38 -6.87
N ASN A 88 5.28 4.01 -6.78
CA ASN A 88 5.82 2.94 -7.61
C ASN A 88 5.37 1.55 -7.09
N PHE A 89 5.76 0.50 -7.82
CA PHE A 89 5.38 -0.86 -7.49
C PHE A 89 5.88 -1.30 -6.10
N ASP A 90 7.14 -1.03 -5.76
CA ASP A 90 7.74 -1.46 -4.48
C ASP A 90 7.18 -0.69 -3.29
N GLU A 91 6.95 0.61 -3.44
CA GLU A 91 6.25 1.46 -2.47
C GLU A 91 4.83 0.92 -2.21
N THR A 92 4.11 0.55 -3.27
CA THR A 92 2.76 -0.03 -3.17
C THR A 92 2.78 -1.39 -2.48
N GLN A 93 3.75 -2.26 -2.81
CA GLN A 93 3.90 -3.56 -2.14
C GLN A 93 4.16 -3.39 -0.64
N THR A 94 4.96 -2.40 -0.27
CA THR A 94 5.23 -2.05 1.13
C THR A 94 3.97 -1.53 1.83
N LEU A 95 3.24 -0.61 1.18
CA LEU A 95 1.97 -0.08 1.70
C LEU A 95 0.93 -1.18 1.94
N LEU A 96 0.78 -2.13 1.00
CA LEU A 96 -0.12 -3.27 1.15
C LEU A 96 0.26 -4.14 2.37
N LYS A 97 1.54 -4.48 2.51
CA LYS A 97 2.03 -5.28 3.63
C LYS A 97 1.79 -4.59 4.97
N SER A 98 2.13 -3.30 5.07
CA SER A 98 1.92 -2.52 6.28
C SER A 98 0.45 -2.36 6.64
N ALA A 99 -0.45 -2.35 5.65
CA ALA A 99 -1.90 -2.35 5.85
C ALA A 99 -2.49 -3.76 6.11
N GLY A 100 -1.67 -4.82 6.16
CA GLY A 100 -2.12 -6.20 6.36
C GLY A 100 -2.79 -6.84 5.14
N TYR A 101 -2.62 -6.27 3.95
CA TYR A 101 -3.18 -6.80 2.71
C TYR A 101 -2.19 -7.68 1.94
N PRO A 102 -2.69 -8.69 1.19
CA PRO A 102 -1.84 -9.47 0.32
C PRO A 102 -1.14 -8.58 -0.72
N PRO A 103 0.19 -8.74 -0.90
CA PRO A 103 0.92 -8.07 -1.98
C PRO A 103 0.30 -8.43 -3.35
N LEU A 104 0.51 -7.57 -4.34
CA LEU A 104 0.16 -7.88 -5.72
C LEU A 104 0.97 -9.09 -6.20
N TYR A 105 0.27 -10.09 -6.72
CA TYR A 105 0.85 -11.32 -7.23
C TYR A 105 0.52 -11.51 -8.71
N ILE A 106 1.55 -11.45 -9.56
CA ILE A 106 1.41 -11.44 -11.03
C ILE A 106 0.61 -12.61 -11.62
N LYS A 107 0.54 -13.76 -10.93
CA LYS A 107 -0.23 -14.93 -11.41
C LYS A 107 -1.74 -14.80 -11.15
N LEU A 108 -2.18 -13.81 -10.38
CA LEU A 108 -3.60 -13.51 -10.22
C LEU A 108 -4.03 -12.57 -11.37
N PRO A 109 -5.07 -12.93 -12.15
CA PRO A 109 -5.45 -12.14 -13.32
C PRO A 109 -5.74 -10.66 -13.02
N PHE A 110 -6.50 -10.37 -11.95
CA PHE A 110 -6.75 -9.00 -11.50
C PHE A 110 -5.46 -8.24 -11.17
N ASP A 111 -4.58 -8.85 -10.37
CA ASP A 111 -3.32 -8.20 -9.96
C ASP A 111 -2.40 -7.98 -11.16
N SER A 112 -2.42 -8.86 -12.17
CA SER A 112 -1.61 -8.70 -13.38
C SER A 112 -1.94 -7.42 -14.15
N VAL A 113 -3.23 -7.05 -14.24
CA VAL A 113 -3.68 -5.80 -14.85
C VAL A 113 -3.23 -4.60 -14.02
N VAL A 114 -3.36 -4.67 -12.70
CA VAL A 114 -2.93 -3.59 -11.80
C VAL A 114 -1.41 -3.40 -11.84
N ILE A 115 -0.62 -4.48 -11.83
CA ILE A 115 0.84 -4.45 -11.95
C ILE A 115 1.25 -3.84 -13.30
N TYR A 116 0.58 -4.23 -14.38
CA TYR A 116 0.79 -3.60 -15.69
C TYR A 116 0.53 -2.09 -15.64
N GLY A 117 -0.54 -1.68 -14.96
CA GLY A 117 -0.85 -0.27 -14.70
C GLY A 117 0.28 0.48 -14.00
N PHE A 118 0.84 -0.08 -12.93
CA PHE A 118 2.00 0.49 -12.23
C PHE A 118 3.22 0.64 -13.15
N PHE A 119 3.58 -0.40 -13.91
CA PHE A 119 4.76 -0.34 -14.78
C PHE A 119 4.62 0.59 -15.99
N LYS A 120 3.38 0.92 -16.38
CA LYS A 120 3.09 1.85 -17.47
C LYS A 120 2.67 3.23 -16.98
N ASN A 121 2.67 3.48 -15.66
CA ASN A 121 2.19 4.72 -15.04
C ASN A 121 0.78 5.11 -15.51
N LEU A 122 -0.11 4.12 -15.64
CA LEU A 122 -1.48 4.37 -16.06
C LEU A 122 -2.28 5.06 -14.95
N SER A 123 -3.19 5.92 -15.37
CA SER A 123 -4.19 6.55 -14.50
C SER A 123 -5.28 5.56 -14.07
N ILE A 124 -6.05 5.92 -13.04
CA ILE A 124 -7.19 5.10 -12.58
C ILE A 124 -8.21 4.80 -13.69
N PRO A 125 -8.63 5.77 -14.53
CA PRO A 125 -9.52 5.47 -15.65
C PRO A 125 -8.96 4.42 -16.61
N GLU A 126 -7.68 4.52 -16.99
CA GLU A 126 -7.03 3.58 -17.90
C GLU A 126 -6.93 2.17 -17.30
N ILE A 127 -6.58 2.07 -16.01
CA ILE A 127 -6.53 0.78 -15.31
C ILE A 127 -7.94 0.18 -15.17
N ASN A 128 -8.94 1.01 -14.85
CA ASN A 128 -10.33 0.57 -14.75
C ASN A 128 -10.88 0.08 -16.10
N GLU A 129 -10.51 0.73 -17.20
CA GLU A 129 -10.88 0.28 -18.55
C GLU A 129 -10.28 -1.10 -18.85
N LEU A 130 -8.99 -1.31 -18.57
CA LEU A 130 -8.37 -2.63 -18.70
C LEU A 130 -9.07 -3.68 -17.83
N LEU A 131 -9.31 -3.37 -16.55
CA LEU A 131 -10.00 -4.28 -15.64
C LEU A 131 -11.38 -4.66 -16.16
N PHE A 132 -12.15 -3.68 -16.66
CA PHE A 132 -13.46 -3.90 -17.25
C PHE A 132 -13.39 -4.78 -18.50
N ASN A 133 -12.45 -4.50 -19.41
CA ASN A 133 -12.27 -5.26 -20.66
C ASN A 133 -11.94 -6.74 -20.41
N TYR A 134 -11.28 -7.06 -19.28
CA TYR A 134 -11.01 -8.43 -18.86
C TYR A 134 -12.06 -9.00 -17.86
N GLY A 135 -13.19 -8.31 -17.65
CA GLY A 135 -14.31 -8.81 -16.85
C GLY A 135 -14.12 -8.71 -15.32
N PHE A 136 -13.17 -7.89 -14.86
CA PHE A 136 -12.92 -7.67 -13.44
C PHE A 136 -13.66 -6.45 -12.88
N LYS A 137 -13.81 -6.41 -11.55
CA LYS A 137 -14.30 -5.21 -10.85
C LYS A 137 -13.22 -4.11 -10.86
N THR A 138 -13.64 -2.86 -11.01
CA THR A 138 -12.78 -1.67 -10.94
C THR A 138 -12.18 -1.42 -9.55
N LEU A 139 -11.14 -0.58 -9.51
CA LEU A 139 -10.44 -0.13 -8.30
C LEU A 139 -11.23 0.94 -7.51
N GLY A 140 -12.13 1.66 -8.20
CA GLY A 140 -13.15 2.54 -7.63
C GLY A 140 -14.49 1.84 -7.54
#